data_AF-A0A3S2EE31-F1
#
_entry.id   AF-A0A3S2EE31-F1
#
_cell.length_a   1.000
_cell.length_b   1.000
_cell.length_c   1.000
_cell.angle_alpha   90.00
_cell.angle_beta   90.00
_cell.angle_gamma   90.00
#
_symmetry.space_group_name_H-M   'P 1'
#
loop_
_entity.id
_entity.type
_entity.pdbx_description
1 polymer ?
#
loop_
_entity_poly.entity_id
_entity_poly.type
_entity_poly.pdbx_seq_one_letter_code
_entity_poly.pdbx_strand_id
1 'polypeptide(L)' 'AYSIWYGLLRRYRIDQVAPFALLMPIIGVIIAFLFLNERPSPSVLAGGAVILIGLGLVVRAPTKSELQAA' A
#
# COMPACT_ATOMS: atom_id res chain seq x y z
N ALA A 1 -14.47 -7.53 0.54
CA ALA A 1 -13.44 -6.60 0.01
C ALA A 1 -14.07 -5.35 -0.60
N TYR A 2 -14.85 -5.47 -1.69
CA TYR A 2 -15.43 -4.31 -2.40
C TYR A 2 -16.33 -3.41 -1.52
N SER A 3 -17.17 -3.96 -0.66
CA SER A 3 -18.03 -3.14 0.23
C SER A 3 -17.24 -2.25 1.19
N ILE A 4 -16.08 -2.73 1.66
CA ILE A 4 -15.18 -1.95 2.53
C ILE A 4 -14.52 -0.86 1.70
N TRP A 5 -13.99 -1.19 0.51
CA TRP A 5 -13.37 -0.23 -0.39
C TRP A 5 -14.30 0.91 -0.78
N TYR A 6 -15.50 0.59 -1.28
CA TYR A 6 -16.50 1.60 -1.64
C TYR A 6 -17.01 2.34 -0.40
N GLY A 7 -17.06 1.69 0.77
CA GLY A 7 -17.36 2.35 2.04
C GLY A 7 -16.32 3.40 2.44
N LEU A 8 -15.02 3.10 2.27
CA LEU A 8 -13.93 4.05 2.52
C LEU A 8 -13.96 5.20 1.50
N LEU A 9 -14.16 4.91 0.21
CA LEU A 9 -14.25 5.97 -0.82
C LEU A 9 -15.42 6.94 -0.59
N ARG A 10 -16.49 6.51 0.09
CA ARG A 10 -17.58 7.40 0.48
C ARG A 10 -17.25 8.31 1.66
N ARG A 11 -16.24 7.97 2.47
CA ARG A 11 -15.89 8.66 3.73
C ARG A 11 -14.54 9.40 3.67
N TYR A 12 -13.63 8.96 2.81
CA TYR A 12 -12.27 9.47 2.66
C TYR A 12 -11.97 9.75 1.19
N ARG A 13 -11.10 10.73 0.93
CA ARG A 13 -10.62 11.04 -0.42
C ARG A 13 -9.77 9.88 -0.97
N ILE A 14 -9.80 9.68 -2.29
CA ILE A 14 -9.15 8.54 -2.96
C ILE A 14 -7.63 8.47 -2.71
N ASP A 15 -6.96 9.60 -2.56
CA ASP A 15 -5.53 9.73 -2.25
C ASP A 15 -5.17 9.20 -0.85
N GLN A 16 -6.11 9.24 0.09
CA GLN A 16 -5.96 8.65 1.42
C GLN A 16 -6.18 7.13 1.41
N VAL A 17 -6.99 6.63 0.48
CA VAL A 17 -7.41 5.22 0.46
C VAL A 17 -6.53 4.36 -0.46
N ALA A 18 -6.00 4.93 -1.55
CA ALA A 18 -5.12 4.24 -2.50
C ALA A 18 -3.90 3.56 -1.87
N PRO A 19 -3.20 4.16 -0.88
CA PRO A 19 -2.08 3.51 -0.19
C PRO A 19 -2.41 2.15 0.43
N PHE A 20 -3.64 1.92 0.88
CA PHE A 20 -4.03 0.64 1.51
C PHE A 20 -3.99 -0.53 0.54
N ALA A 21 -4.07 -0.30 -0.77
CA ALA A 21 -3.92 -1.37 -1.77
C ALA A 21 -2.53 -2.02 -1.69
N LEU A 22 -1.51 -1.31 -1.21
CA LEU A 22 -0.14 -1.81 -1.06
C LEU A 22 0.02 -2.73 0.16
N LEU A 23 -1.00 -2.86 1.03
CA LEU A 23 -1.00 -3.94 2.04
C LEU A 23 -1.18 -5.32 1.39
N MET A 24 -1.85 -5.44 0.24
CA MET A 24 -2.04 -6.74 -0.43
C MET A 24 -0.74 -7.52 -0.63
N PRO A 25 0.31 -6.96 -1.26
CA PRO A 25 1.55 -7.69 -1.47
C PRO A 25 2.23 -8.10 -0.16
N ILE A 26 2.21 -7.25 0.88
CA ILE A 26 2.79 -7.57 2.19
C ILE A 26 2.03 -8.73 2.86
N ILE A 27 0.70 -8.63 2.91
CA ILE A 27 -0.17 -9.68 3.46
C ILE A 27 0.00 -10.98 2.66
N GLY A 28 0.10 -10.90 1.34
CA GLY A 28 0.32 -12.05 0.46
C GLY A 28 1.61 -12.80 0.79
N VAL A 29 2.73 -12.09 0.93
CA VAL A 29 4.02 -12.69 1.31
C VAL A 29 3.97 -13.29 2.72
N ILE A 30 3.33 -12.60 3.68
CA ILE A 30 3.17 -13.11 5.05
C ILE A 30 2.34 -14.40 5.06
N ILE A 31 1.23 -14.43 4.33
CA ILE A 31 0.36 -15.60 4.25
C ILE A 31 1.09 -16.76 3.56
N ALA A 32 1.79 -16.51 2.44
CA ALA A 32 2.58 -17.52 1.76
C ALA A 32 3.68 -18.11 2.68
N PHE A 33 4.37 -17.26 3.43
CA PHE A 33 5.37 -17.71 4.41
C PHE A 33 4.76 -18.56 5.53
N LEU A 34 3.66 -18.12 6.13
CA LEU A 34 3.07 -18.76 7.32
C LEU A 34 2.25 -20.02 6.99
N PHE A 35 1.48 -19.99 5.90
CA PHE A 35 0.51 -21.04 5.59
C PHE A 35 1.00 -22.01 4.50
N LEU A 36 1.83 -21.53 3.56
CA LEU A 36 2.39 -22.37 2.50
C LEU A 36 3.83 -22.82 2.80
N ASN A 37 4.42 -22.38 3.94
CA ASN A 37 5.81 -22.66 4.31
C ASN A 37 6.83 -22.22 3.22
N GLU A 38 6.44 -21.25 2.39
CA GLU A 38 7.33 -20.70 1.36
C GLU A 38 8.40 -19.84 2.01
N ARG A 39 9.66 -20.03 1.60
CA ARG A 39 10.75 -19.16 2.03
C ARG A 39 10.87 -18.00 1.04
N PRO A 40 10.49 -16.76 1.42
CA PRO A 40 10.59 -15.64 0.51
C PRO A 40 12.05 -15.47 0.09
N SER A 41 12.28 -15.51 -1.22
CA SER A 41 13.62 -15.32 -1.78
C SER A 41 14.10 -13.89 -1.52
N PRO A 42 15.42 -13.65 -1.59
CA PRO A 42 15.96 -12.29 -1.51
C PRO A 42 15.35 -11.31 -2.52
N SER A 43 14.98 -11.79 -3.72
CA SER A 43 14.32 -10.98 -4.74
C SER A 43 12.91 -10.56 -4.35
N VAL A 44 12.14 -11.43 -3.70
CA VAL A 44 10.80 -11.10 -3.16
C VAL A 44 10.92 -10.03 -2.07
N LEU A 45 11.89 -10.18 -1.17
CA LEU A 45 12.14 -9.20 -0.12
C LEU A 45 12.58 -7.85 -0.70
N ALA A 46 13.44 -7.85 -1.73
CA ALA A 46 13.86 -6.64 -2.44
C ALA A 46 12.67 -5.94 -3.13
N GLY A 47 11.80 -6.68 -3.80
CA GLY A 47 10.57 -6.15 -4.39
C GLY A 47 9.64 -5.52 -3.33
N GLY A 48 9.47 -6.20 -2.19
CA GLY A 48 8.73 -5.66 -1.04
C GLY A 48 9.33 -4.36 -0.51
N ALA A 49 10.65 -4.27 -0.40
CA ALA A 49 11.34 -3.05 0.01
C ALA A 49 11.11 -1.89 -0.98
N VAL A 50 11.19 -2.14 -2.29
CA VAL A 50 10.91 -1.14 -3.34
C VAL A 50 9.49 -0.59 -3.22
N ILE A 51 8.50 -1.47 -3.00
CA ILE A 51 7.10 -1.08 -2.79
C ILE A 51 6.96 -0.17 -1.56
N LEU A 52 7.56 -0.54 -0.42
CA LEU A 52 7.47 0.24 0.81
C LEU A 52 8.17 1.60 0.69
N ILE A 53 9.32 1.67 0.02
CA ILE A 53 10.03 2.92 -0.25
C ILE A 53 9.16 3.83 -1.14
N GLY A 54 8.64 3.30 -2.26
CA GLY A 54 7.76 4.05 -3.15
C GLY A 54 6.51 4.57 -2.43
N LEU A 55 5.91 3.75 -1.56
CA LEU A 55 4.79 4.16 -0.72
C LEU A 55 5.15 5.32 0.21
N GLY A 56 6.29 5.23 0.89
CA GLY A 56 6.77 6.29 1.76
C GLY A 56 6.98 7.62 1.02
N LEU A 57 7.45 7.57 -0.23
CA LEU A 57 7.58 8.74 -1.09
C LEU A 57 6.21 9.32 -1.48
N VAL A 58 5.25 8.48 -1.87
CA VAL A 58 3.90 8.92 -2.26
C VAL A 58 3.15 9.54 -1.07
N VAL A 59 3.21 8.93 0.12
CA VAL A 59 2.52 9.43 1.31
C VAL A 59 3.12 10.75 1.80
N ARG A 60 4.42 10.97 1.60
CA ARG A 60 5.09 12.23 1.95
C ARG A 60 5.00 13.30 0.86
N ALA A 61 4.53 12.96 -0.34
CA ALA A 61 4.41 13.93 -1.40
C ALA A 61 3.34 14.97 -1.02
N PRO A 62 3.65 16.28 -1.05
CA PRO A 62 2.66 17.31 -0.76
C PRO A 62 1.51 17.18 -1.76
N THR A 63 0.29 17.08 -1.23
CA THR A 63 -0.88 16.98 -2.11
C THR A 63 -1.08 18.33 -2.80
N LYS A 64 -1.45 18.34 -4.09
CA LYS A 64 -1.68 19.57 -4.89
C LYS A 64 -2.55 20.64 -4.20
N SER A 65 -3.35 20.24 -3.21
CA SER A 65 -4.13 21.10 -2.31
C SER A 65 -3.30 22.11 -1.52
N GLU A 66 -2.08 21.77 -1.11
CA GLU A 66 -1.20 22.65 -0.31
C GLU A 66 -0.48 23.67 -1.20
N LEU A 67 -0.18 23.31 -2.45
CA LEU A 67 0.47 24.19 -3.43
C LEU A 67 -0.48 25.27 -4.01
N GLN A 68 -1.80 25.11 -3.86
CA GLN A 68 -2.78 26.13 -4.26
C GLN A 68 -3.13 27.10 -3.12
N ALA A 69 -2.71 26.79 -1.89
CA ALA A 69 -2.97 27.59 -0.70
C ALA A 69 -1.77 28.46 -0.25
N ALA A 70 -0.62 28.33 -0.94
CA ALA A 70 0.60 29.10 -0.75
C ALA A 70 0.83 30.06 -1.93
#